data_AF-A0A1L7JNE0-F1
#
_entry.id   AF-A0A1L7JNE0-F1
#
_cell.length_a   1.000
_cell.length_b   1.000
_cell.length_c   1.000
_cell.angle_alpha   90.00
_cell.angle_beta   90.00
_cell.angle_gamma   90.00
#
_symmetry.space_group_name_H-M   'P 1'
#
loop_
_entity.id
_entity.type
_entity.pdbx_description
1 polymer ?
#
loop_
_entity_poly.entity_id
_entity_poly.type
_entity_poly.pdbx_seq_one_letter_code
_entity_poly.pdbx_strand_id
1 'polypeptide(L)'
;MNSPYDKSDLLKIYKYDINPQDGTSKIPYHEKEIIDETKRVTKDCTNDMEKVQAIYKFVVKHMDYVKDSEHSNKGALSALKYHEGVCEDYASLFIAMCREAGIPARYVHGLTGATGNHGWAEFYLPYYGWIIAEPTVSSLRTANEDTLQKAMMTFIGTYDTNNDFIPSHSVAGYNNNEDRYTALFDRIKITGQNRIVTIKGEPIKSVVYNQPFSNYQERIDSVNKLLEIAKNTEKEEDIKEARELAQTLIDSEERETILKQLSYIGKSDELKSQIGALVVNLENSDTIDTNKFNELKEILNNAPEEIVEEFKTPYAKIAKRYEIENLIKETEGNLTEENLDKLSNLLDNANIEDKYKLSYTSKYDKLLNDYTKKVEEQEQAEYQAKLQAATKAVEKAETSKNQTDVDNARGLANSLKATDKSNLNARLDEIQKTIDDKKTEEEKQAEYQAKLQVATKAVEKAESSKNQADVDNAKILVNSLKDTDKSNLNARLDEVQKAIDAKKQKKKSKLNMKLKFKLL
;
A
#
# COMPACT_ATOMS: atom_id res chain seq x y z
N MET A 1 -24.73 21.40 -29.95
CA MET A 1 -25.63 20.63 -30.85
C MET A 1 -26.94 20.32 -30.12
N ASN A 2 -28.08 20.24 -30.81
CA ASN A 2 -29.32 19.69 -30.22
C ASN A 2 -29.01 18.26 -29.74
N SER A 3 -29.33 17.92 -28.48
CA SER A 3 -29.21 16.53 -28.02
C SER A 3 -29.97 15.64 -29.00
N PRO A 4 -29.31 14.70 -29.71
CA PRO A 4 -29.96 13.90 -30.74
C PRO A 4 -30.85 12.80 -30.15
N TYR A 5 -31.09 12.84 -28.84
CA TYR A 5 -31.91 11.89 -28.11
C TYR A 5 -33.38 12.28 -28.24
N ASP A 6 -34.04 11.73 -29.25
CA ASP A 6 -35.50 11.69 -29.23
C ASP A 6 -35.95 10.82 -28.06
N LYS A 7 -36.47 11.47 -27.01
CA LYS A 7 -37.07 10.85 -25.84
C LYS A 7 -38.25 9.92 -26.20
N SER A 8 -38.71 9.86 -27.44
CA SER A 8 -39.72 8.91 -27.90
C SER A 8 -39.30 7.43 -27.76
N ASP A 9 -38.01 7.12 -27.64
CA ASP A 9 -37.54 5.76 -27.32
C ASP A 9 -37.77 5.35 -25.85
N LEU A 10 -38.18 6.29 -24.97
CA LEU A 10 -38.58 6.01 -23.58
C LEU A 10 -39.84 5.14 -23.45
N LEU A 11 -40.56 4.86 -24.55
CA LEU A 11 -41.96 4.43 -24.52
C LEU A 11 -42.30 3.22 -25.40
N LYS A 12 -41.33 2.56 -26.04
CA LYS A 12 -41.61 1.29 -26.71
C LYS A 12 -41.75 0.21 -25.65
N ILE A 13 -42.99 -0.18 -25.36
CA ILE A 13 -43.28 -1.42 -24.62
C ILE A 13 -42.75 -2.56 -25.48
N TYR A 14 -41.71 -3.23 -25.01
CA TYR A 14 -41.21 -4.43 -25.68
C TYR A 14 -42.06 -5.64 -25.30
N LYS A 15 -42.08 -6.66 -26.15
CA LYS A 15 -42.84 -7.91 -25.91
C LYS A 15 -42.58 -8.52 -24.53
N TYR A 16 -41.37 -8.36 -24.00
CA TYR A 16 -40.94 -8.91 -22.70
C TYR A 16 -41.22 -7.98 -21.51
N ASP A 17 -41.68 -6.75 -21.76
CA ASP A 17 -42.09 -5.84 -20.71
C ASP A 17 -43.43 -6.29 -20.09
N ILE A 18 -44.15 -7.26 -20.70
CA ILE A 18 -45.46 -7.74 -20.25
C ILE A 18 -45.41 -9.20 -19.82
N ASN A 19 -46.05 -9.52 -18.70
CA ASN A 19 -46.27 -10.87 -18.23
C ASN A 19 -47.32 -11.58 -19.11
N PRO A 20 -46.95 -12.69 -19.78
CA PRO A 20 -47.87 -13.38 -20.69
C PRO A 20 -49.05 -14.06 -19.98
N GLN A 21 -48.97 -14.28 -18.66
CA GLN A 21 -50.02 -14.98 -17.91
C GLN A 21 -51.17 -14.05 -17.51
N ASP A 22 -50.89 -12.81 -17.14
CA ASP A 22 -51.87 -11.88 -16.58
C ASP A 22 -51.90 -10.49 -17.25
N GLY A 23 -51.00 -10.23 -18.21
CA GLY A 23 -50.92 -8.97 -18.95
C GLY A 23 -50.33 -7.80 -18.17
N THR A 24 -49.83 -8.03 -16.94
CA THR A 24 -49.19 -6.98 -16.12
C THR A 24 -47.79 -6.63 -16.64
N SER A 25 -47.29 -5.44 -16.35
CA SER A 25 -45.92 -5.07 -16.74
C SER A 25 -44.89 -5.74 -15.82
N LYS A 26 -43.89 -6.41 -16.41
CA LYS A 26 -42.69 -6.90 -15.73
C LYS A 26 -41.66 -5.80 -15.45
N ILE A 27 -41.76 -4.67 -16.13
CA ILE A 27 -40.84 -3.52 -15.98
C ILE A 27 -41.66 -2.24 -15.68
N PRO A 28 -42.40 -2.19 -14.57
CA PRO A 28 -43.22 -1.02 -14.22
C PRO A 28 -42.33 0.04 -13.55
N TYR A 29 -41.78 0.96 -14.35
CA TYR A 29 -40.82 1.96 -13.86
C TYR A 29 -41.45 3.20 -13.20
N HIS A 30 -42.76 3.39 -13.33
CA HIS A 30 -43.52 4.48 -12.68
C HIS A 30 -44.16 4.08 -11.34
N GLU A 31 -43.84 2.90 -10.81
CA GLU A 31 -44.33 2.48 -9.50
C GLU A 31 -43.60 3.23 -8.39
N LYS A 32 -44.32 3.57 -7.34
CA LYS A 32 -43.81 4.43 -6.26
C LYS A 32 -42.53 3.86 -5.64
N GLU A 33 -42.48 2.56 -5.41
CA GLU A 33 -41.32 1.87 -4.83
C GLU A 33 -40.08 1.97 -5.74
N ILE A 34 -40.25 1.83 -7.06
CA ILE A 34 -39.16 1.96 -8.04
C ILE A 34 -38.67 3.40 -8.12
N ILE A 35 -39.59 4.37 -8.11
CA ILE A 35 -39.28 5.81 -8.10
C ILE A 35 -38.45 6.17 -6.87
N ASP A 36 -38.93 5.80 -5.69
CA ASP A 36 -38.30 6.16 -4.42
C ASP A 36 -36.90 5.53 -4.32
N GLU A 37 -36.78 4.25 -4.70
CA GLU A 37 -35.50 3.57 -4.62
C GLU A 37 -34.49 4.07 -5.66
N THR A 38 -34.94 4.32 -6.89
CA THR A 38 -34.08 4.93 -7.93
C THR A 38 -33.53 6.27 -7.44
N LYS A 39 -34.39 7.15 -6.93
CA LYS A 39 -33.96 8.47 -6.39
C LYS A 39 -33.01 8.33 -5.23
N ARG A 40 -33.22 7.35 -4.33
CA ARG A 40 -32.32 7.07 -3.21
C ARG A 40 -30.95 6.61 -3.68
N VAL A 41 -30.92 5.69 -4.65
CA VAL A 41 -29.70 5.09 -5.20
C VAL A 41 -28.88 6.09 -6.01
N THR A 42 -29.53 7.00 -6.74
CA THR A 42 -28.87 7.96 -7.63
C THR A 42 -28.71 9.37 -7.03
N LYS A 43 -28.95 9.56 -5.73
CA LYS A 43 -29.05 10.89 -5.11
C LYS A 43 -27.79 11.76 -5.26
N ASP A 44 -26.61 11.14 -5.24
CA ASP A 44 -25.30 11.80 -5.29
C ASP A 44 -24.69 11.75 -6.71
N CYS A 45 -25.41 11.19 -7.69
CA CYS A 45 -24.94 11.04 -9.05
C CYS A 45 -25.15 12.34 -9.84
N THR A 46 -24.10 12.80 -10.51
CA THR A 46 -24.02 14.04 -11.26
C THR A 46 -24.29 13.87 -12.76
N ASN A 47 -24.16 12.65 -13.28
CA ASN A 47 -24.34 12.31 -14.69
C ASN A 47 -24.94 10.91 -14.87
N ASP A 48 -25.36 10.59 -16.11
CA ASP A 48 -26.05 9.32 -16.39
C ASP A 48 -25.16 8.08 -16.22
N MET A 49 -23.84 8.16 -16.46
CA MET A 49 -22.91 7.05 -16.22
C MET A 49 -22.89 6.66 -14.74
N GLU A 50 -22.74 7.64 -13.84
CA GLU A 50 -22.75 7.43 -12.39
C GLU A 50 -24.09 6.83 -11.93
N LYS A 51 -25.22 7.30 -12.48
CA LYS A 51 -26.54 6.73 -12.18
C LYS A 51 -26.60 5.25 -12.57
N VAL A 52 -26.17 4.88 -13.78
CA VAL A 52 -26.19 3.47 -14.20
C VAL A 52 -25.27 2.63 -13.31
N GLN A 53 -24.07 3.12 -12.97
CA GLN A 53 -23.15 2.40 -12.08
C GLN A 53 -23.76 2.18 -10.68
N ALA A 54 -24.40 3.19 -10.10
CA ALA A 54 -25.09 3.09 -8.82
C ALA A 54 -26.25 2.09 -8.87
N ILE A 55 -27.06 2.14 -9.94
CA ILE A 55 -28.18 1.21 -10.16
C ILE A 55 -27.68 -0.23 -10.34
N TYR A 56 -26.66 -0.45 -11.19
CA TYR A 56 -26.06 -1.76 -11.42
C TYR A 56 -25.56 -2.37 -10.11
N LYS A 57 -24.78 -1.59 -9.35
CA LYS A 57 -24.28 -1.96 -8.03
C LYS A 57 -25.43 -2.33 -7.09
N PHE A 58 -26.47 -1.51 -7.03
CA PHE A 58 -27.62 -1.77 -6.17
C PHE A 58 -28.24 -3.14 -6.47
N VAL A 59 -28.56 -3.41 -7.75
CA VAL A 59 -29.16 -4.68 -8.17
C VAL A 59 -28.25 -5.87 -7.84
N VAL A 60 -26.96 -5.80 -8.18
CA VAL A 60 -26.00 -6.88 -7.92
C VAL A 60 -25.82 -7.17 -6.43
N LYS A 61 -25.85 -6.14 -5.58
CA LYS A 61 -25.60 -6.27 -4.14
C LYS A 61 -26.82 -6.75 -3.35
N HIS A 62 -28.03 -6.41 -3.79
CA HIS A 62 -29.26 -6.59 -3.04
C HIS A 62 -30.20 -7.64 -3.63
N MET A 63 -29.72 -8.49 -4.54
CA MET A 63 -30.50 -9.58 -5.12
C MET A 63 -29.83 -10.93 -4.89
N ASP A 64 -30.64 -11.92 -4.53
CA ASP A 64 -30.31 -13.33 -4.42
C ASP A 64 -30.80 -14.14 -5.63
N TYR A 65 -29.93 -14.99 -6.19
CA TYR A 65 -30.33 -15.84 -7.31
C TYR A 65 -31.02 -17.10 -6.79
N VAL A 66 -32.35 -17.17 -6.96
CA VAL A 66 -33.19 -18.28 -6.49
C VAL A 66 -34.07 -18.77 -7.63
N LYS A 67 -33.83 -20.00 -8.10
CA LYS A 67 -34.49 -20.55 -9.29
C LYS A 67 -35.92 -21.02 -9.05
N ASP A 68 -36.19 -21.58 -7.87
CA ASP A 68 -37.45 -22.22 -7.51
C ASP A 68 -38.18 -21.43 -6.40
N SER A 69 -38.24 -20.10 -6.54
CA SER A 69 -39.00 -19.21 -5.65
C SER A 69 -40.35 -18.82 -6.26
N GLU A 70 -41.34 -18.53 -5.42
CA GLU A 70 -42.59 -17.91 -5.84
C GLU A 70 -42.40 -16.47 -6.40
N HIS A 71 -41.24 -15.87 -6.12
CA HIS A 71 -40.85 -14.53 -6.56
C HIS A 71 -40.02 -14.52 -7.86
N SER A 72 -39.62 -15.69 -8.38
CA SER A 72 -38.86 -15.81 -9.63
C SER A 72 -39.74 -15.57 -10.87
N ASN A 73 -39.19 -14.87 -11.87
CA ASN A 73 -39.85 -14.45 -13.12
C ASN A 73 -41.11 -13.59 -12.90
N LYS A 74 -41.07 -12.73 -11.87
CA LYS A 74 -42.16 -11.82 -11.48
C LYS A 74 -41.84 -10.35 -11.80
N GLY A 75 -40.64 -10.04 -12.29
CA GLY A 75 -40.28 -8.72 -12.79
C GLY A 75 -39.78 -7.74 -11.72
N ALA A 76 -39.58 -6.49 -12.12
CA ALA A 76 -38.84 -5.47 -11.37
C ALA A 76 -39.40 -5.20 -9.97
N LEU A 77 -40.73 -5.08 -9.82
CA LEU A 77 -41.33 -4.74 -8.53
C LEU A 77 -41.20 -5.88 -7.51
N SER A 78 -41.31 -7.14 -7.98
CA SER A 78 -41.07 -8.31 -7.14
C SER A 78 -39.61 -8.39 -6.73
N ALA A 79 -38.69 -8.20 -7.68
CA ALA A 79 -37.25 -8.18 -7.43
C ALA A 79 -36.88 -7.13 -6.36
N LEU A 80 -37.39 -5.90 -6.51
CA LEU A 80 -37.14 -4.82 -5.54
C LEU A 80 -37.67 -5.16 -4.15
N LYS A 81 -38.85 -5.76 -4.05
CA LYS A 81 -39.54 -6.00 -2.78
C LYS A 81 -38.97 -7.19 -2.01
N TYR A 82 -38.61 -8.26 -2.71
CA TYR A 82 -38.23 -9.53 -2.10
C TYR A 82 -36.74 -9.82 -2.16
N HIS A 83 -35.97 -9.03 -2.91
CA HIS A 83 -34.52 -9.16 -3.02
C HIS A 83 -34.05 -10.53 -3.54
N GLU A 84 -34.89 -11.21 -4.32
CA GLU A 84 -34.57 -12.50 -4.93
C GLU A 84 -35.25 -12.69 -6.28
N GLY A 85 -34.67 -13.55 -7.13
CA GLY A 85 -35.23 -13.90 -8.43
C GLY A 85 -34.22 -14.61 -9.32
N VAL A 86 -34.50 -14.61 -10.63
CA VAL A 86 -33.60 -15.15 -11.67
C VAL A 86 -33.16 -14.06 -12.63
N CYS A 87 -32.39 -14.41 -13.67
CA CYS A 87 -31.83 -13.46 -14.63
C CYS A 87 -32.86 -12.46 -15.22
N GLU A 88 -34.10 -12.90 -15.40
CA GLU A 88 -35.20 -12.02 -15.82
C GLU A 88 -35.51 -10.91 -14.82
N ASP A 89 -35.59 -11.23 -13.53
CA ASP A 89 -35.95 -10.30 -12.45
C ASP A 89 -34.83 -9.28 -12.22
N TYR A 90 -33.57 -9.74 -12.24
CA TYR A 90 -32.39 -8.87 -12.16
C TYR A 90 -32.37 -7.85 -13.31
N ALA A 91 -32.51 -8.33 -14.55
CA ALA A 91 -32.53 -7.46 -15.73
C ALA A 91 -33.72 -6.49 -15.69
N SER A 92 -34.91 -6.98 -15.31
CA SER A 92 -36.13 -6.16 -15.21
C SER A 92 -35.97 -5.03 -14.20
N LEU A 93 -35.42 -5.31 -13.01
CA LEU A 93 -35.18 -4.30 -11.98
C LEU A 93 -34.20 -3.23 -12.46
N PHE A 94 -33.07 -3.66 -13.03
CA PHE A 94 -32.08 -2.74 -13.58
C PHE A 94 -32.69 -1.82 -14.66
N ILE A 95 -33.45 -2.40 -15.60
CA ILE A 95 -34.11 -1.62 -16.67
C ILE A 95 -35.13 -0.64 -16.08
N ALA A 96 -35.95 -1.07 -15.12
CA ALA A 96 -36.95 -0.21 -14.51
C ALA A 96 -36.31 1.01 -13.85
N MET A 97 -35.25 0.80 -13.07
CA MET A 97 -34.52 1.89 -12.42
C MET A 97 -33.79 2.80 -13.44
N CYS A 98 -33.19 2.25 -14.49
CA CYS A 98 -32.59 3.06 -15.57
C CYS A 98 -33.64 3.95 -16.26
N ARG A 99 -34.80 3.39 -16.62
CA ARG A 99 -35.89 4.13 -17.27
C ARG A 99 -36.44 5.24 -16.37
N GLU A 100 -36.58 4.99 -15.07
CA GLU A 100 -36.94 6.02 -14.08
C GLU A 100 -35.88 7.13 -13.99
N ALA A 101 -34.59 6.78 -14.08
CA ALA A 101 -33.50 7.75 -14.12
C ALA A 101 -33.40 8.54 -15.43
N GLY A 102 -34.28 8.27 -16.42
CA GLY A 102 -34.29 8.90 -17.74
C GLY A 102 -33.34 8.26 -18.75
N ILE A 103 -32.79 7.08 -18.44
CA ILE A 103 -31.78 6.37 -19.23
C ILE A 103 -32.47 5.27 -20.03
N PRO A 104 -32.40 5.29 -21.38
CA PRO A 104 -33.03 4.25 -22.18
C PRO A 104 -32.41 2.88 -21.88
N ALA A 105 -33.26 1.91 -21.55
CA ALA A 105 -32.84 0.54 -21.26
C ALA A 105 -33.85 -0.48 -21.80
N ARG A 106 -33.38 -1.67 -22.18
CA ARG A 106 -34.18 -2.73 -22.80
C ARG A 106 -33.76 -4.11 -22.35
N TYR A 107 -34.72 -5.04 -22.41
CA TYR A 107 -34.49 -6.44 -22.10
C TYR A 107 -33.97 -7.20 -23.33
N VAL A 108 -32.99 -8.05 -23.12
CA VAL A 108 -32.42 -8.91 -24.16
C VAL A 108 -32.38 -10.35 -23.65
N HIS A 109 -32.64 -11.30 -24.54
CA HIS A 109 -32.59 -12.72 -24.22
C HIS A 109 -31.78 -13.50 -25.26
N GLY A 110 -31.13 -14.57 -24.85
CA GLY A 110 -30.26 -15.39 -25.68
C GLY A 110 -29.90 -16.73 -25.03
N LEU A 111 -28.94 -17.45 -25.61
CA LEU A 111 -28.44 -18.72 -25.08
C LEU A 111 -27.02 -18.53 -24.53
N THR A 112 -26.80 -18.86 -23.25
CA THR A 112 -25.47 -18.79 -22.63
C THR A 112 -25.04 -20.16 -22.07
N GLY A 113 -23.84 -20.62 -22.45
CA GLY A 113 -23.16 -21.78 -21.84
C GLY A 113 -23.96 -23.09 -21.77
N ALA A 114 -23.78 -23.82 -20.66
CA ALA A 114 -24.35 -25.15 -20.41
C ALA A 114 -25.77 -25.12 -19.79
N THR A 115 -26.33 -23.93 -19.51
CA THR A 115 -27.50 -23.75 -18.64
C THR A 115 -28.82 -23.41 -19.35
N GLY A 116 -28.82 -23.08 -20.64
CA GLY A 116 -30.05 -22.76 -21.40
C GLY A 116 -30.32 -21.25 -21.53
N ASN A 117 -31.59 -20.89 -21.82
CA ASN A 117 -32.04 -19.51 -22.04
C ASN A 117 -31.60 -18.56 -20.91
N HIS A 118 -31.08 -17.40 -21.27
CA HIS A 118 -30.61 -16.37 -20.35
C HIS A 118 -31.10 -14.98 -20.79
N GLY A 119 -31.37 -14.11 -19.83
CA GLY A 119 -31.84 -12.74 -20.05
C GLY A 119 -30.95 -11.72 -19.35
N TRP A 120 -30.72 -10.59 -20.01
CA TRP A 120 -29.91 -9.49 -19.50
C TRP A 120 -30.49 -8.14 -19.92
N ALA A 121 -29.87 -7.05 -19.48
CA ALA A 121 -30.28 -5.69 -19.83
C ALA A 121 -29.28 -5.05 -20.80
N GLU A 122 -29.76 -4.17 -21.66
CA GLU A 122 -28.92 -3.20 -22.36
C GLU A 122 -29.40 -1.79 -22.03
N PHE A 123 -28.49 -0.83 -21.92
CA PHE A 123 -28.79 0.58 -21.72
C PHE A 123 -28.07 1.46 -22.74
N TYR A 124 -28.56 2.67 -22.97
CA TYR A 124 -28.04 3.57 -23.99
C TYR A 124 -27.43 4.82 -23.36
N LEU A 125 -26.20 5.15 -23.75
CA LEU A 125 -25.54 6.40 -23.35
C LEU A 125 -25.07 7.21 -24.56
N PRO A 126 -25.11 8.56 -24.49
CA PRO A 126 -24.51 9.46 -25.46
C PRO A 126 -23.10 9.05 -25.83
N TYR A 127 -22.83 8.96 -27.13
CA TYR A 127 -21.51 8.62 -27.68
C TYR A 127 -20.99 7.21 -27.36
N TYR A 128 -21.73 6.37 -26.63
CA TYR A 128 -21.40 4.95 -26.37
C TYR A 128 -22.33 3.99 -27.09
N GLY A 129 -23.57 4.39 -27.38
CA GLY A 129 -24.51 3.48 -28.01
C GLY A 129 -25.20 2.56 -26.99
N TRP A 130 -25.71 1.42 -27.47
CA TRP A 130 -26.30 0.40 -26.61
C TRP A 130 -25.20 -0.44 -25.96
N ILE A 131 -25.30 -0.61 -24.66
CA ILE A 131 -24.30 -1.21 -23.79
C ILE A 131 -24.95 -2.35 -23.02
N ILE A 132 -24.34 -3.54 -23.01
CA ILE A 132 -24.78 -4.66 -22.17
C ILE A 132 -24.52 -4.37 -20.68
N ALA A 133 -25.52 -4.68 -19.86
CA ALA A 133 -25.42 -4.80 -18.42
C ALA A 133 -25.88 -6.21 -18.00
N GLU A 134 -24.97 -6.98 -17.38
CA GLU A 134 -25.26 -8.30 -16.84
C GLU A 134 -25.26 -8.27 -15.31
N PRO A 135 -26.42 -8.05 -14.66
CA PRO A 135 -26.53 -7.97 -13.20
C PRO A 135 -26.56 -9.32 -12.48
N THR A 136 -26.63 -10.47 -13.18
CA THR A 136 -26.88 -11.80 -12.58
C THR A 136 -25.61 -12.57 -12.19
N VAL A 137 -24.44 -11.93 -12.21
CA VAL A 137 -23.17 -12.59 -11.88
C VAL A 137 -23.02 -12.74 -10.37
N SER A 138 -23.36 -13.91 -9.83
CA SER A 138 -23.41 -14.16 -8.37
C SER A 138 -22.13 -13.82 -7.61
N SER A 139 -20.95 -14.03 -8.22
CA SER A 139 -19.66 -13.68 -7.60
C SER A 139 -19.44 -12.18 -7.40
N LEU A 140 -20.14 -11.32 -8.14
CA LEU A 140 -20.03 -9.87 -8.00
C LEU A 140 -20.72 -9.33 -6.75
N ARG A 141 -21.64 -10.08 -6.15
CA ARG A 141 -22.34 -9.65 -4.93
C ARG A 141 -21.38 -9.36 -3.78
N THR A 142 -20.32 -10.16 -3.62
CA THR A 142 -19.30 -9.97 -2.57
C THR A 142 -18.09 -9.18 -3.05
N ALA A 143 -18.07 -8.71 -4.30
CA ALA A 143 -16.92 -8.02 -4.86
C ALA A 143 -16.75 -6.59 -4.29
N ASN A 144 -15.52 -6.07 -4.31
CA ASN A 144 -15.27 -4.67 -3.96
C ASN A 144 -15.79 -3.72 -5.06
N GLU A 145 -15.80 -2.42 -4.78
CA GLU A 145 -16.30 -1.38 -5.71
C GLU A 145 -15.54 -1.38 -7.04
N ASP A 146 -14.21 -1.47 -6.99
CA ASP A 146 -13.35 -1.49 -8.18
C ASP A 146 -13.68 -2.67 -9.10
N THR A 147 -13.88 -3.85 -8.53
CA THR A 147 -14.26 -5.05 -9.30
C THR A 147 -15.66 -4.93 -9.89
N LEU A 148 -16.61 -4.33 -9.16
CA LEU A 148 -17.95 -4.08 -9.68
C LEU A 148 -17.93 -3.11 -10.88
N GLN A 149 -17.16 -2.03 -10.75
CA GLN A 149 -16.98 -1.06 -11.81
C GLN A 149 -16.36 -1.75 -13.03
N LYS A 150 -15.23 -2.43 -12.88
CA LYS A 150 -14.57 -3.18 -13.96
C LYS A 150 -15.48 -4.23 -14.61
N ALA A 151 -16.28 -4.95 -13.82
CA ALA A 151 -17.20 -5.96 -14.34
C ALA A 151 -18.32 -5.35 -15.19
N MET A 152 -18.94 -4.25 -14.74
CA MET A 152 -19.90 -3.50 -15.56
C MET A 152 -19.23 -2.97 -16.84
N MET A 153 -17.99 -2.49 -16.72
CA MET A 153 -17.22 -1.96 -17.84
C MET A 153 -16.78 -3.04 -18.84
N THR A 154 -16.55 -4.29 -18.42
CA THR A 154 -16.12 -5.40 -19.29
C THR A 154 -17.11 -5.70 -20.41
N PHE A 155 -18.40 -5.37 -20.23
CA PHE A 155 -19.40 -5.52 -21.26
C PHE A 155 -19.43 -4.33 -22.24
N ILE A 156 -18.91 -3.17 -21.83
CA ILE A 156 -18.61 -2.03 -22.71
C ILE A 156 -17.19 -2.14 -23.27
N GLY A 157 -16.51 -3.30 -23.23
CA GLY A 157 -15.05 -3.33 -23.34
C GLY A 157 -14.37 -4.70 -23.23
N THR A 158 -13.79 -5.30 -24.28
CA THR A 158 -12.73 -6.30 -24.02
C THR A 158 -11.43 -5.57 -23.69
N TYR A 159 -10.79 -5.91 -22.58
CA TYR A 159 -9.37 -5.60 -22.39
C TYR A 159 -8.58 -6.41 -23.42
N ASP A 160 -7.92 -5.73 -24.35
CA ASP A 160 -6.91 -6.39 -25.18
C ASP A 160 -5.62 -6.64 -24.36
N THR A 161 -4.61 -7.25 -24.98
CA THR A 161 -3.31 -7.53 -24.34
C THR A 161 -2.54 -6.29 -23.88
N ASN A 162 -2.99 -5.08 -24.23
CA ASN A 162 -2.39 -3.80 -23.87
C ASN A 162 -3.23 -3.02 -22.85
N ASN A 163 -4.27 -3.64 -22.27
CA ASN A 163 -5.15 -3.02 -21.28
C ASN A 163 -6.06 -1.91 -21.86
N ASP A 164 -6.23 -1.86 -23.20
CA ASP A 164 -7.10 -0.90 -23.86
C ASP A 164 -8.57 -1.30 -23.79
N PHE A 165 -9.44 -0.31 -23.57
CA PHE A 165 -10.88 -0.49 -23.45
C PHE A 165 -11.55 -0.44 -24.83
N ILE A 166 -11.92 -1.60 -25.39
CA ILE A 166 -12.59 -1.70 -26.70
C ILE A 166 -14.06 -2.08 -26.53
N PRO A 167 -15.02 -1.17 -26.77
CA PRO A 167 -16.43 -1.49 -26.68
C PRO A 167 -16.84 -2.74 -27.43
N SER A 168 -17.26 -3.78 -26.69
CA SER A 168 -17.62 -5.08 -27.24
C SER A 168 -18.82 -5.02 -28.22
N HIS A 169 -19.41 -3.84 -28.38
CA HIS A 169 -20.52 -3.54 -29.29
C HIS A 169 -20.12 -2.64 -30.46
N SER A 170 -18.93 -2.02 -30.47
CA SER A 170 -18.59 -1.03 -31.50
C SER A 170 -18.16 -1.63 -32.83
N VAL A 171 -17.93 -2.94 -32.98
CA VAL A 171 -17.41 -3.46 -34.27
C VAL A 171 -18.11 -4.71 -34.82
N ALA A 172 -18.93 -5.42 -34.05
CA ALA A 172 -19.42 -6.73 -34.50
C ALA A 172 -20.88 -6.94 -34.14
N GLY A 173 -21.78 -6.20 -34.80
CA GLY A 173 -23.23 -6.34 -34.62
C GLY A 173 -23.62 -7.81 -34.62
N TYR A 174 -24.12 -8.31 -33.48
CA TYR A 174 -24.48 -9.72 -33.23
C TYR A 174 -23.77 -10.70 -34.17
N ASN A 175 -22.43 -10.69 -34.13
CA ASN A 175 -21.67 -11.50 -35.07
C ASN A 175 -22.06 -12.96 -34.84
N ASN A 176 -22.50 -13.62 -35.91
CA ASN A 176 -22.94 -15.02 -35.91
C ASN A 176 -21.77 -16.01 -35.70
N ASN A 177 -20.66 -15.57 -35.12
CA ASN A 177 -19.44 -16.35 -34.91
C ASN A 177 -19.23 -16.62 -33.41
N GLU A 178 -18.87 -17.86 -33.10
CA GLU A 178 -18.74 -18.39 -31.74
C GLU A 178 -17.49 -17.90 -31.00
N ASP A 179 -17.40 -16.62 -30.67
CA ASP A 179 -16.26 -16.10 -29.90
C ASP A 179 -16.50 -16.21 -28.39
N ARG A 180 -15.53 -16.79 -27.66
CA ARG A 180 -15.51 -16.90 -26.20
C ARG A 180 -14.65 -15.78 -25.61
N TYR A 181 -15.20 -14.95 -24.74
CA TYR A 181 -14.41 -14.01 -23.93
C TYR A 181 -14.33 -14.50 -22.48
N THR A 182 -13.15 -14.35 -21.88
CA THR A 182 -12.92 -14.66 -20.47
C THR A 182 -12.18 -13.47 -19.86
N ALA A 183 -12.78 -12.84 -18.86
CA ALA A 183 -12.13 -11.81 -18.06
C ALA A 183 -11.91 -12.33 -16.64
N LEU A 184 -10.74 -12.04 -16.08
CA LEU A 184 -10.31 -12.47 -14.74
C LEU A 184 -9.99 -11.21 -13.93
N PHE A 185 -10.73 -10.99 -12.84
CA PHE A 185 -10.49 -9.90 -11.90
C PHE A 185 -10.51 -10.46 -10.49
N ASP A 186 -9.49 -10.21 -9.66
CA ASP A 186 -9.46 -10.61 -8.25
C ASP A 186 -9.92 -12.06 -7.97
N ARG A 187 -9.47 -13.01 -8.81
CA ARG A 187 -9.83 -14.45 -8.78
C ARG A 187 -11.29 -14.77 -9.15
N ILE A 188 -12.08 -13.79 -9.57
CA ILE A 188 -13.39 -13.96 -10.17
C ILE A 188 -13.23 -14.15 -11.68
N LYS A 189 -13.73 -15.28 -12.19
CA LYS A 189 -13.73 -15.60 -13.62
C LYS A 189 -15.10 -15.26 -14.22
N ILE A 190 -15.14 -14.24 -15.06
CA ILE A 190 -16.31 -13.92 -15.89
C ILE A 190 -16.08 -14.59 -17.25
N THR A 191 -16.95 -15.54 -17.62
CA THR A 191 -16.84 -16.25 -18.91
C THR A 191 -18.08 -15.98 -19.72
N GLY A 192 -17.93 -15.34 -20.88
CA GLY A 192 -19.00 -15.11 -21.85
C GLY A 192 -18.79 -15.93 -23.13
N GLN A 193 -19.90 -16.32 -23.76
CA GLN A 193 -19.94 -16.93 -25.09
C GLN A 193 -20.80 -16.03 -25.97
N ASN A 194 -20.24 -15.48 -27.06
CA ASN A 194 -21.03 -14.95 -28.16
C ASN A 194 -21.62 -16.14 -28.91
N ARG A 195 -22.90 -16.45 -28.66
CA ARG A 195 -23.68 -17.39 -29.47
C ARG A 195 -25.02 -16.76 -29.81
N ILE A 196 -25.50 -17.09 -31.02
CA ILE A 196 -26.70 -16.60 -31.71
C ILE A 196 -27.68 -15.89 -30.76
N VAL A 197 -27.62 -14.55 -30.73
CA VAL A 197 -28.63 -13.74 -30.06
C VAL A 197 -29.79 -13.59 -31.03
N THR A 198 -30.89 -14.28 -30.77
CA THR A 198 -32.12 -14.05 -31.53
C THR A 198 -32.96 -13.01 -30.81
N ILE A 199 -32.79 -11.72 -31.16
CA ILE A 199 -33.79 -10.70 -30.81
C ILE A 199 -35.01 -10.98 -31.69
N LYS A 200 -36.02 -11.69 -31.18
CA LYS A 200 -37.27 -11.90 -31.93
C LYS A 200 -38.16 -10.65 -31.85
N GLY A 201 -37.94 -9.72 -32.77
CA GLY A 201 -38.82 -8.59 -33.02
C GLY A 201 -38.07 -7.45 -33.71
N GLU A 202 -38.15 -7.41 -35.05
CA GLU A 202 -37.41 -6.52 -35.97
C GLU A 202 -35.88 -6.58 -35.80
N PRO A 203 -35.08 -6.76 -36.87
CA PRO A 203 -33.67 -6.42 -36.77
C PRO A 203 -33.62 -4.96 -36.34
N ILE A 204 -33.01 -4.69 -35.18
CA ILE A 204 -32.58 -3.33 -34.90
C ILE A 204 -31.71 -2.99 -36.11
N LYS A 205 -32.20 -2.14 -37.03
CA LYS A 205 -31.30 -1.36 -37.86
C LYS A 205 -30.39 -0.77 -36.82
N SER A 206 -29.15 -1.27 -36.74
CA SER A 206 -28.16 -0.71 -35.86
C SER A 206 -28.10 0.74 -36.31
N VAL A 207 -28.81 1.61 -35.60
CA VAL A 207 -28.54 3.01 -35.70
C VAL A 207 -27.26 3.11 -34.91
N VAL A 208 -26.17 2.74 -35.58
CA VAL A 208 -24.84 3.24 -35.30
C VAL A 208 -24.98 4.74 -35.54
N TYR A 209 -25.60 5.44 -34.59
CA TYR A 209 -25.35 6.86 -34.47
C TYR A 209 -23.87 6.93 -34.14
N ASN A 210 -23.08 7.28 -35.16
CA ASN A 210 -21.66 7.61 -35.14
C ASN A 210 -21.02 7.35 -33.77
N GLN A 211 -20.47 6.15 -33.56
CA GLN A 211 -19.46 5.97 -32.51
C GLN A 211 -18.26 6.80 -32.96
N PRO A 212 -18.00 7.99 -32.39
CA PRO A 212 -16.95 8.86 -32.92
C PRO A 212 -15.56 8.36 -32.52
N PHE A 213 -15.48 7.37 -31.62
CA PHE A 213 -14.25 6.90 -30.98
C PHE A 213 -14.17 5.36 -31.04
N SER A 214 -12.97 4.86 -31.33
CA SER A 214 -12.67 3.44 -31.48
C SER A 214 -12.36 2.78 -30.13
N ASN A 215 -11.86 3.55 -29.15
CA ASN A 215 -11.51 3.14 -27.79
C ASN A 215 -11.66 4.29 -26.77
N TYR A 216 -11.46 4.01 -25.47
CA TYR A 216 -11.55 5.01 -24.41
C TYR A 216 -10.43 6.07 -24.47
N GLN A 217 -9.21 5.72 -24.87
CA GLN A 217 -8.09 6.65 -24.97
C GLN A 217 -8.34 7.74 -26.03
N GLU A 218 -8.84 7.38 -27.21
CA GLU A 218 -9.21 8.35 -28.25
C GLU A 218 -10.27 9.36 -27.77
N ARG A 219 -11.13 8.95 -26.85
CA ARG A 219 -12.12 9.83 -26.21
C ARG A 219 -11.44 10.78 -25.22
N ILE A 220 -10.56 10.30 -24.36
CA ILE A 220 -9.76 11.14 -23.47
C ILE A 220 -8.99 12.18 -24.29
N ASP A 221 -8.32 11.74 -25.36
CA ASP A 221 -7.55 12.62 -26.25
C ASP A 221 -8.44 13.69 -26.87
N SER A 222 -9.67 13.33 -27.25
CA SER A 222 -10.64 14.26 -27.81
C SER A 222 -11.19 15.24 -26.77
N VAL A 223 -11.46 14.79 -25.55
CA VAL A 223 -11.83 15.66 -24.43
C VAL A 223 -10.70 16.64 -24.12
N ASN A 224 -9.46 16.17 -24.02
CA ASN A 224 -8.28 17.00 -23.77
C ASN A 224 -8.05 18.01 -24.90
N LYS A 225 -8.29 17.62 -26.15
CA LYS A 225 -8.23 18.53 -27.30
C LYS A 225 -9.30 19.62 -27.22
N LEU A 226 -10.54 19.27 -26.86
CA LEU A 226 -11.61 20.26 -26.69
C LEU A 226 -11.37 21.16 -25.48
N LEU A 227 -10.83 20.61 -24.39
CA LEU A 227 -10.37 21.39 -23.24
C LEU A 227 -9.31 22.41 -23.66
N GLU A 228 -8.34 22.00 -24.48
CA GLU A 228 -7.30 22.90 -24.98
C GLU A 228 -7.86 23.98 -25.91
N ILE A 229 -8.83 23.64 -26.77
CA ILE A 229 -9.55 24.64 -27.58
C ILE A 229 -10.28 25.62 -26.66
N ALA A 230 -11.03 25.12 -25.68
CA ALA A 230 -11.77 25.95 -24.74
C ALA A 230 -10.85 26.88 -23.93
N LYS A 231 -9.66 26.42 -23.51
CA LYS A 231 -8.65 27.25 -22.85
C LYS A 231 -8.14 28.37 -23.77
N ASN A 232 -7.95 28.08 -25.05
CA ASN A 232 -7.42 29.05 -26.02
C ASN A 232 -8.46 30.06 -26.50
N THR A 233 -9.73 29.67 -26.60
CA THR A 233 -10.79 30.53 -27.13
C THR A 233 -11.58 31.26 -26.05
N GLU A 234 -11.67 30.70 -24.85
CA GLU A 234 -12.52 31.14 -23.73
C GLU A 234 -14.01 31.33 -24.10
N LYS A 235 -14.46 30.73 -25.21
CA LYS A 235 -15.86 30.87 -25.65
C LYS A 235 -16.76 29.88 -24.92
N GLU A 236 -17.91 30.36 -24.45
CA GLU A 236 -18.91 29.54 -23.75
C GLU A 236 -19.37 28.33 -24.60
N GLU A 237 -19.42 28.46 -25.92
CA GLU A 237 -19.77 27.36 -26.82
C GLU A 237 -18.75 26.21 -26.79
N ASP A 238 -17.45 26.53 -26.81
CA ASP A 238 -16.35 25.57 -26.78
C ASP A 238 -16.24 24.92 -25.38
N ILE A 239 -16.40 25.73 -24.32
CA ILE A 239 -16.43 25.25 -22.93
C ILE A 239 -17.60 24.28 -22.74
N LYS A 240 -18.78 24.63 -23.26
CA LYS A 240 -19.96 23.77 -23.17
C LYS A 240 -19.76 22.45 -23.91
N GLU A 241 -19.20 22.49 -25.12
CA GLU A 241 -18.92 21.28 -25.91
C GLU A 241 -17.92 20.36 -25.19
N ALA A 242 -16.81 20.92 -24.69
CA ALA A 242 -15.83 20.17 -23.90
C ALA A 242 -16.45 19.57 -22.64
N ARG A 243 -17.33 20.31 -21.95
CA ARG A 243 -18.02 19.85 -20.74
C ARG A 243 -19.00 18.71 -21.03
N GLU A 244 -19.78 18.82 -22.11
CA GLU A 244 -20.70 17.77 -22.54
C GLU A 244 -19.96 16.48 -22.87
N LEU A 245 -18.80 16.55 -23.56
CA LEU A 245 -18.00 15.36 -23.85
C LEU A 245 -17.29 14.80 -22.60
N ALA A 246 -16.76 15.67 -21.73
CA ALA A 246 -16.11 15.25 -20.49
C ALA A 246 -17.06 14.49 -19.55
N GLN A 247 -18.34 14.90 -19.49
CA GLN A 247 -19.38 14.18 -18.72
C GLN A 247 -19.58 12.73 -19.17
N THR A 248 -19.13 12.37 -20.38
CA THR A 248 -19.22 11.01 -20.89
C THR A 248 -18.09 10.11 -20.38
N LEU A 249 -17.00 10.68 -19.84
CA LEU A 249 -15.87 9.89 -19.35
C LEU A 249 -16.29 8.93 -18.23
N ILE A 250 -15.75 7.72 -18.27
CA ILE A 250 -16.10 6.62 -17.36
C ILE A 250 -15.37 6.79 -16.04
N ASP A 251 -14.08 7.14 -16.09
CA ASP A 251 -13.25 7.36 -14.92
C ASP A 251 -13.72 8.64 -14.20
N SER A 252 -14.09 8.51 -12.93
CA SER A 252 -14.61 9.63 -12.15
C SER A 252 -13.54 10.65 -11.79
N GLU A 253 -12.31 10.22 -11.51
CA GLU A 253 -11.23 11.11 -11.12
C GLU A 253 -10.76 11.97 -12.30
N GLU A 254 -10.59 11.33 -13.46
CA GLU A 254 -10.23 12.00 -14.71
C GLU A 254 -11.33 12.98 -15.15
N ARG A 255 -12.60 12.53 -15.10
CA ARG A 255 -13.77 13.36 -15.40
C ARG A 255 -13.83 14.58 -14.48
N GLU A 256 -13.76 14.40 -13.17
CA GLU A 256 -13.84 15.49 -12.20
C GLU A 256 -12.71 16.51 -12.40
N THR A 257 -11.50 16.04 -12.66
CA THR A 257 -10.34 16.88 -12.96
C THR A 257 -10.60 17.77 -14.17
N ILE A 258 -11.04 17.19 -15.29
CA ILE A 258 -11.32 17.95 -16.51
C ILE A 258 -12.48 18.92 -16.33
N LEU A 259 -13.57 18.50 -15.66
CA LEU A 259 -14.71 19.36 -15.39
C LEU A 259 -14.34 20.56 -14.49
N LYS A 260 -13.45 20.36 -13.51
CA LYS A 260 -12.89 21.44 -12.69
C LYS A 260 -12.06 22.40 -13.54
N GLN A 261 -11.15 21.90 -14.37
CA GLN A 261 -10.37 22.73 -15.28
C GLN A 261 -11.26 23.56 -16.21
N LEU A 262 -12.33 22.99 -16.77
CA LEU A 262 -13.31 23.71 -17.58
C LEU A 262 -14.07 24.79 -16.80
N SER A 263 -14.27 24.61 -15.50
CA SER A 263 -14.98 25.58 -14.64
C SER A 263 -14.16 26.84 -14.33
N TYR A 264 -12.85 26.77 -14.56
CA TYR A 264 -11.86 27.82 -14.28
C TYR A 264 -11.54 28.71 -15.48
N ILE A 265 -11.89 28.26 -16.69
CA ILE A 265 -11.69 29.03 -17.94
C ILE A 265 -12.46 30.36 -17.85
N GLY A 266 -11.81 31.46 -18.22
CA GLY A 266 -12.39 32.81 -18.17
C GLY A 266 -12.57 33.40 -16.76
N LYS A 267 -12.05 32.74 -15.71
CA LYS A 267 -12.16 33.18 -14.30
C LYS A 267 -10.82 33.55 -13.66
N SER A 268 -9.85 33.97 -14.47
CA SER A 268 -8.48 34.21 -14.01
C SER A 268 -8.40 35.18 -12.83
N ASP A 269 -9.14 36.29 -12.85
CA ASP A 269 -9.12 37.28 -11.76
C ASP A 269 -9.69 36.73 -10.45
N GLU A 270 -10.79 35.96 -10.53
CA GLU A 270 -11.41 35.32 -9.37
C GLU A 270 -10.46 34.28 -8.76
N LEU A 271 -9.82 33.46 -9.60
CA LEU A 271 -8.84 32.46 -9.16
C LEU A 271 -7.61 33.11 -8.53
N LYS A 272 -7.04 34.15 -9.15
CA LYS A 272 -5.90 34.89 -8.58
C LYS A 272 -6.26 35.48 -7.21
N SER A 273 -7.47 36.00 -7.05
CA SER A 273 -7.95 36.52 -5.76
C SER A 273 -8.08 35.42 -4.70
N GLN A 274 -8.69 34.29 -5.05
CA GLN A 274 -8.85 33.14 -4.15
C GLN A 274 -7.50 32.53 -3.73
N ILE A 275 -6.62 32.27 -4.71
CA ILE A 275 -5.27 31.74 -4.46
C ILE A 275 -4.46 32.73 -3.62
N GLY A 276 -4.49 34.02 -3.95
CA GLY A 276 -3.81 35.06 -3.19
C GLY A 276 -4.26 35.11 -1.73
N ALA A 277 -5.57 34.98 -1.46
CA ALA A 277 -6.09 34.93 -0.10
C ALA A 277 -5.60 33.70 0.68
N LEU A 278 -5.58 32.52 0.04
CA LEU A 278 -5.05 31.29 0.63
C LEU A 278 -3.55 31.40 0.92
N VAL A 279 -2.77 31.90 -0.04
CA VAL A 279 -1.33 32.11 0.11
C VAL A 279 -1.05 33.05 1.27
N VAL A 280 -1.68 34.23 1.32
CA VAL A 280 -1.49 35.18 2.42
C VAL A 280 -1.86 34.56 3.77
N ASN A 281 -2.92 33.76 3.83
CA ASN A 281 -3.32 33.09 5.06
C ASN A 281 -2.26 32.07 5.53
N LEU A 282 -1.77 31.24 4.62
CA LEU A 282 -0.83 30.16 4.92
C LEU A 282 0.59 30.69 5.19
N GLU A 283 1.06 31.68 4.42
CA GLU A 283 2.39 32.29 4.60
C GLU A 283 2.53 33.01 5.94
N ASN A 284 1.45 33.64 6.43
CA ASN A 284 1.48 34.42 7.67
C ASN A 284 1.08 33.64 8.92
N SER A 285 0.61 32.40 8.77
CA SER A 285 0.26 31.54 9.90
C SER A 285 1.51 30.90 10.51
N ASP A 286 1.54 30.72 11.84
CA ASP A 286 2.61 29.99 12.53
C ASP A 286 2.62 28.49 12.21
N THR A 287 1.44 27.93 11.87
CA THR A 287 1.24 26.54 11.47
C THR A 287 0.45 26.45 10.18
N ILE A 288 0.75 25.47 9.32
CA ILE A 288 0.02 25.27 8.08
C ILE A 288 -1.31 24.55 8.34
N ASP A 289 -2.42 25.24 8.07
CA ASP A 289 -3.75 24.63 8.05
C ASP A 289 -3.83 23.64 6.88
N THR A 290 -4.01 22.36 7.21
CA THR A 290 -4.02 21.26 6.24
C THR A 290 -5.17 21.37 5.23
N ASN A 291 -6.34 21.84 5.67
CA ASN A 291 -7.50 21.95 4.77
C ASN A 291 -7.26 23.05 3.74
N LYS A 292 -6.76 24.22 4.19
CA LYS A 292 -6.43 25.33 3.29
C LYS A 292 -5.24 25.02 2.38
N PHE A 293 -4.26 24.26 2.86
CA PHE A 293 -3.15 23.81 2.02
C PHE A 293 -3.64 22.86 0.91
N ASN A 294 -4.51 21.92 1.25
CA ASN A 294 -5.10 21.01 0.27
C ASN A 294 -5.98 21.76 -0.73
N GLU A 295 -6.76 22.73 -0.29
CA GLU A 295 -7.54 23.62 -1.16
C GLU A 295 -6.64 24.41 -2.12
N LEU A 296 -5.56 25.03 -1.61
CA LEU A 296 -4.58 25.74 -2.45
C LEU A 296 -3.94 24.81 -3.50
N LYS A 297 -3.52 23.62 -3.07
CA LYS A 297 -2.93 22.60 -3.95
C LYS A 297 -3.92 22.16 -5.03
N GLU A 298 -5.18 21.93 -4.66
CA GLU A 298 -6.22 21.50 -5.57
C GLU A 298 -6.54 22.58 -6.62
N ILE A 299 -6.67 23.84 -6.20
CA ILE A 299 -6.91 24.95 -7.11
C ILE A 299 -5.74 25.09 -8.09
N LEU A 300 -4.49 25.09 -7.59
CA LEU A 300 -3.30 25.23 -8.44
C LEU A 300 -3.13 24.07 -9.43
N ASN A 301 -3.43 22.82 -9.04
CA ASN A 301 -3.36 21.67 -9.94
C ASN A 301 -4.32 21.77 -11.15
N ASN A 302 -5.39 22.56 -11.02
CA ASN A 302 -6.42 22.72 -12.05
C ASN A 302 -6.40 24.12 -12.71
N ALA A 303 -5.59 25.05 -12.20
CA ALA A 303 -5.51 26.41 -12.71
C ALA A 303 -4.77 26.48 -14.06
N PRO A 304 -5.03 27.53 -14.88
CA PRO A 304 -4.22 27.84 -16.05
C PRO A 304 -2.73 27.97 -15.71
N GLU A 305 -1.86 27.56 -16.64
CA GLU A 305 -0.40 27.52 -16.45
C GLU A 305 0.19 28.89 -16.03
N GLU A 306 -0.34 29.98 -16.59
CA GLU A 306 0.06 31.34 -16.22
C GLU A 306 -0.14 31.63 -14.73
N ILE A 307 -1.29 31.20 -14.17
CA ILE A 307 -1.59 31.37 -12.74
C ILE A 307 -0.68 30.48 -11.90
N VAL A 308 -0.45 29.24 -12.34
CA VAL A 308 0.44 28.30 -11.64
C VAL A 308 1.85 28.87 -11.54
N GLU A 309 2.39 29.43 -12.63
CA GLU A 309 3.72 30.03 -12.64
C GLU A 309 3.80 31.29 -11.76
N GLU A 310 2.74 32.11 -11.73
CA GLU A 310 2.64 33.29 -10.86
C GLU A 310 2.75 32.92 -9.37
N PHE A 311 2.11 31.84 -8.93
CA PHE A 311 2.07 31.41 -7.52
C PHE A 311 3.05 30.28 -7.17
N LYS A 312 3.89 29.84 -8.10
CA LYS A 312 4.82 28.73 -7.92
C LYS A 312 5.78 28.90 -6.74
N THR A 313 6.37 30.09 -6.64
CA THR A 313 7.33 30.42 -5.57
C THR A 313 6.67 30.42 -4.19
N PRO A 314 5.59 31.18 -3.93
CA PRO A 314 4.92 31.15 -2.63
C PRO A 314 4.38 29.76 -2.28
N TYR A 315 3.79 29.04 -3.25
CA TYR A 315 3.33 27.67 -3.04
C TYR A 315 4.47 26.74 -2.63
N ALA A 316 5.63 26.79 -3.29
CA ALA A 316 6.78 25.94 -2.96
C ALA A 316 7.26 26.15 -1.52
N LYS A 317 7.26 27.38 -1.03
CA LYS A 317 7.59 27.70 0.38
C LYS A 317 6.58 27.11 1.35
N ILE A 318 5.29 27.34 1.10
CA ILE A 318 4.19 26.79 1.91
C ILE A 318 4.25 25.25 1.94
N ALA A 319 4.43 24.62 0.78
CA ALA A 319 4.52 23.17 0.65
C ALA A 319 5.71 22.61 1.43
N LYS A 320 6.87 23.29 1.41
CA LYS A 320 8.03 22.88 2.21
C LYS A 320 7.77 23.00 3.70
N ARG A 321 7.09 24.06 4.15
CA ARG A 321 6.65 24.21 5.55
C ARG A 321 5.69 23.10 5.96
N TYR A 322 4.71 22.78 5.11
CA TYR A 322 3.75 21.70 5.34
C TYR A 322 4.44 20.33 5.47
N GLU A 323 5.42 20.05 4.61
CA GLU A 323 6.23 18.83 4.66
C GLU A 323 7.00 18.72 5.98
N ILE A 324 7.67 19.80 6.40
CA ILE A 324 8.39 19.86 7.69
C ILE A 324 7.44 19.61 8.86
N GLU A 325 6.29 20.29 8.89
CA GLU A 325 5.33 20.16 9.99
C GLU A 325 4.74 18.75 10.10
N ASN A 326 4.50 18.08 8.98
CA ASN A 326 4.04 16.69 8.99
C ASN A 326 5.13 15.73 9.44
N LEU A 327 6.38 15.92 9.01
CA LEU A 327 7.49 15.10 9.44
C LEU A 327 7.81 15.30 10.93
N ILE A 328 7.62 16.51 11.47
CA ILE A 328 7.68 16.75 12.92
C ILE A 328 6.61 15.92 13.65
N LYS A 329 5.34 15.96 13.20
CA LYS A 329 4.26 15.16 13.82
C LYS A 329 4.53 13.66 13.73
N GLU A 330 5.05 13.18 12.60
CA GLU A 330 5.45 11.79 12.42
C GLU A 330 6.58 11.41 13.39
N THR A 331 7.58 12.27 13.54
CA THR A 331 8.72 12.07 14.46
C THR A 331 8.26 12.10 15.92
N GLU A 332 7.30 12.95 16.28
CA GLU A 332 6.66 12.97 17.60
C GLU A 332 5.91 11.67 17.89
N GLY A 333 5.21 11.11 16.89
CA GLY A 333 4.48 9.84 17.03
C GLY A 333 5.39 8.60 17.00
N ASN A 334 6.53 8.68 16.31
CA ASN A 334 7.49 7.61 16.16
C ASN A 334 8.94 8.14 16.18
N LEU A 335 9.43 8.36 17.39
CA LEU A 335 10.76 8.94 17.63
C LEU A 335 11.88 7.90 17.36
N THR A 336 12.51 8.05 16.20
CA THR A 336 13.59 7.19 15.67
C THR A 336 14.71 8.04 15.08
N GLU A 337 15.92 7.49 15.02
CA GLU A 337 17.08 8.12 14.36
C GLU A 337 16.81 8.44 12.89
N GLU A 338 16.18 7.51 12.16
CA GLU A 338 15.84 7.71 10.74
C GLU A 338 14.92 8.92 10.52
N ASN A 339 13.91 9.11 11.39
CA ASN A 339 13.00 10.24 11.28
C ASN A 339 13.68 11.56 11.64
N LEU A 340 14.57 11.57 12.63
CA LEU A 340 15.39 12.72 12.97
C LEU A 340 16.33 13.10 11.81
N ASP A 341 16.99 12.13 11.18
CA ASP A 341 17.87 12.36 10.03
C ASP A 341 17.11 12.95 8.84
N LYS A 342 15.92 12.42 8.53
CA LYS A 342 15.05 12.99 7.50
C LYS A 342 14.70 14.44 7.82
N LEU A 343 14.33 14.71 9.07
CA LEU A 343 13.94 16.05 9.51
C LEU A 343 15.11 17.04 9.45
N SER A 344 16.30 16.64 9.90
CA SER A 344 17.51 17.47 9.82
C SER A 344 17.84 17.82 8.36
N ASN A 345 17.88 16.81 7.48
CA ASN A 345 18.15 17.01 6.06
C ASN A 345 17.12 17.94 5.39
N LEU A 346 15.85 17.82 5.77
CA LEU A 346 14.80 18.67 5.23
C LEU A 346 14.96 20.12 5.70
N LEU A 347 15.29 20.35 6.98
CA LEU A 347 15.51 21.68 7.55
C LEU A 347 16.73 22.39 6.95
N ASP A 348 17.80 21.65 6.68
CA ASP A 348 19.04 22.21 6.09
C ASP A 348 18.79 22.75 4.69
N ASN A 349 18.01 22.03 3.89
CA ASN A 349 17.76 22.33 2.48
C ASN A 349 16.49 23.16 2.23
N ALA A 350 15.70 23.45 3.27
CA ALA A 350 14.45 24.21 3.13
C ALA A 350 14.71 25.69 2.81
N ASN A 351 14.16 26.14 1.68
CA ASN A 351 14.09 27.55 1.31
C ASN A 351 12.79 28.17 1.86
N ILE A 352 12.78 28.47 3.17
CA ILE A 352 11.65 29.06 3.90
C ILE A 352 12.13 30.27 4.73
N GLU A 353 11.22 31.11 5.20
CA GLU A 353 11.58 32.29 6.01
C GLU A 353 12.29 31.91 7.32
N ASP A 354 13.32 32.68 7.68
CA ASP A 354 14.18 32.43 8.85
C ASP A 354 13.40 32.26 10.16
N LYS A 355 12.31 33.02 10.34
CA LYS A 355 11.46 32.92 11.54
C LYS A 355 10.86 31.52 11.71
N TYR A 356 10.46 30.87 10.62
CA TYR A 356 9.89 29.53 10.66
C TYR A 356 11.00 28.49 10.77
N LYS A 357 12.12 28.68 10.07
CA LYS A 357 13.30 27.81 10.19
C LYS A 357 13.76 27.70 11.64
N LEU A 358 13.89 28.82 12.35
CA LEU A 358 14.29 28.86 13.75
C LEU A 358 13.30 28.12 14.68
N SER A 359 11.99 28.30 14.43
CA SER A 359 10.92 27.59 15.16
C SER A 359 11.00 26.08 14.96
N TYR A 360 11.18 25.61 13.72
CA TYR A 360 11.28 24.19 13.42
C TYR A 360 12.59 23.57 13.93
N THR A 361 13.73 24.28 13.85
CA THR A 361 15.00 23.84 14.45
C THR A 361 14.86 23.67 15.96
N SER A 362 14.18 24.59 16.65
CA SER A 362 13.94 24.46 18.09
C SER A 362 13.12 23.22 18.44
N LYS A 363 12.15 22.84 17.60
CA LYS A 363 11.38 21.60 17.76
C LYS A 363 12.23 20.37 17.50
N TYR A 364 13.07 20.40 16.45
CA TYR A 364 14.03 19.34 16.16
C TYR A 364 15.00 19.10 17.34
N ASP A 365 15.60 20.16 17.89
CA ASP A 365 16.52 20.05 19.03
C ASP A 365 15.87 19.40 20.25
N LYS A 366 14.60 19.73 20.50
CA LYS A 366 13.82 19.07 21.56
C LYS A 366 13.65 17.58 21.29
N LEU A 367 13.25 17.20 20.07
CA LEU A 367 13.07 15.80 19.69
C LEU A 367 14.39 15.01 19.76
N LEU A 368 15.50 15.62 19.34
CA LEU A 368 16.83 15.03 19.43
C LEU A 368 17.25 14.78 20.89
N ASN A 369 16.97 15.73 21.78
CA ASN A 369 17.21 15.55 23.22
C ASN A 369 16.34 14.45 23.82
N ASP A 370 15.05 14.40 23.47
CA ASP A 370 14.13 13.36 23.92
C ASP A 370 14.59 11.96 23.41
N TYR A 371 15.08 11.87 22.18
CA TYR A 371 15.64 10.63 21.62
C TYR A 371 16.92 10.21 22.33
N THR A 372 17.83 11.14 22.55
CA THR A 372 19.09 10.89 23.28
C THR A 372 18.80 10.33 24.67
N LYS A 373 17.87 10.95 25.40
CA LYS A 373 17.43 10.48 26.71
C LYS A 373 16.82 9.07 26.66
N LYS A 374 15.97 8.79 25.66
CA LYS A 374 15.37 7.46 25.45
C LYS A 374 16.44 6.38 25.25
N VAL A 375 17.48 6.67 24.46
CA VAL A 375 18.60 5.75 24.22
C VAL A 375 19.38 5.52 25.52
N GLU A 376 19.72 6.58 26.25
CA GLU A 376 20.43 6.47 27.54
C GLU A 376 19.63 5.64 28.57
N GLU A 377 18.32 5.86 28.66
CA GLU A 377 17.43 5.09 29.54
C GLU A 377 17.37 3.61 29.16
N GLN A 378 17.33 3.30 27.85
CA GLN A 378 17.35 1.93 27.36
C GLN A 378 18.69 1.24 27.67
N GLU A 379 19.82 1.89 27.37
CA GLU A 379 21.15 1.34 27.68
C GLU A 379 21.32 1.09 29.18
N GLN A 380 20.81 2.01 30.01
CA GLN A 380 20.82 1.86 31.45
C GLN A 380 19.93 0.70 31.90
N ALA A 381 18.72 0.55 31.35
CA ALA A 381 17.82 -0.56 31.67
C ALA A 381 18.41 -1.92 31.27
N GLU A 382 19.00 -2.02 30.09
CA GLU A 382 19.72 -3.21 29.63
C GLU A 382 20.90 -3.56 30.55
N TYR A 383 21.64 -2.55 30.99
CA TYR A 383 22.72 -2.74 31.95
C TYR A 383 22.19 -3.24 33.31
N GLN A 384 21.11 -2.66 33.83
CA GLN A 384 20.49 -3.10 35.08
C GLN A 384 19.98 -4.54 35.00
N ALA A 385 19.41 -4.96 33.86
CA ALA A 385 19.00 -6.35 33.64
C ALA A 385 20.20 -7.32 33.67
N LYS A 386 21.32 -6.95 33.04
CA LYS A 386 22.58 -7.73 33.10
C LYS A 386 23.10 -7.84 34.54
N LEU A 387 23.11 -6.73 35.28
CA LEU A 387 23.53 -6.70 36.68
C LEU A 387 22.63 -7.58 37.56
N GLN A 388 21.31 -7.53 37.37
CA GLN A 388 20.36 -8.37 38.10
C GLN A 388 20.57 -9.86 37.80
N ALA A 389 20.75 -10.23 36.53
CA ALA A 389 21.00 -11.61 36.13
C ALA A 389 22.30 -12.15 36.74
N ALA A 390 23.38 -11.37 36.71
CA ALA A 390 24.64 -11.73 37.35
C ALA A 390 24.49 -11.87 38.87
N THR A 391 23.78 -10.95 39.52
CA THR A 391 23.53 -10.99 40.97
C THR A 391 22.76 -12.25 41.37
N LYS A 392 21.68 -12.60 40.65
CA LYS A 392 20.93 -13.84 40.88
C LYS A 392 21.77 -15.10 40.68
N ALA A 393 22.66 -15.09 39.69
CA ALA A 393 23.58 -16.20 39.47
C ALA A 393 24.58 -16.36 40.62
N VAL A 394 25.08 -15.25 41.18
CA VAL A 394 25.93 -15.25 42.39
C VAL A 394 25.16 -15.78 43.59
N GLU A 395 23.94 -15.31 43.85
CA GLU A 395 23.09 -15.81 44.96
C GLU A 395 22.80 -17.32 44.84
N LYS A 396 22.59 -17.79 43.61
CA LYS A 396 22.44 -19.23 43.34
C LYS A 396 23.73 -19.98 43.69
N ALA A 397 24.89 -19.48 43.27
CA ALA A 397 26.19 -20.07 43.58
C ALA A 397 26.48 -20.08 45.10
N GLU A 398 26.08 -19.02 45.83
CA GLU A 398 26.20 -18.94 47.29
C GLU A 398 25.39 -20.04 48.00
N THR A 399 24.21 -20.32 47.46
CA THR A 399 23.28 -21.31 48.00
C THR A 399 23.71 -22.73 47.63
N SER A 400 24.00 -22.99 46.35
CA SER A 400 24.30 -24.33 45.84
C SER A 400 25.70 -24.80 46.20
N LYS A 401 26.65 -23.86 46.33
CA LYS A 401 28.08 -24.13 46.56
C LYS A 401 28.63 -25.16 45.56
N ASN A 402 28.22 -25.03 44.30
CA ASN A 402 28.65 -25.87 43.18
C ASN A 402 29.56 -25.08 42.24
N GLN A 403 30.67 -25.70 41.81
CA GLN A 403 31.63 -25.12 40.87
C GLN A 403 30.97 -24.62 39.58
N THR A 404 30.04 -25.37 39.01
CA THR A 404 29.37 -24.99 37.76
C THR A 404 28.56 -23.70 37.92
N ASP A 405 27.90 -23.50 39.07
CA ASP A 405 27.16 -22.26 39.33
C ASP A 405 28.11 -21.08 39.56
N VAL A 406 29.26 -21.29 40.22
CA VAL A 406 30.30 -20.27 40.38
C VAL A 406 30.88 -19.84 39.02
N ASP A 407 31.21 -20.79 38.16
CA ASP A 407 31.78 -20.52 36.84
C ASP A 407 30.80 -19.74 35.95
N ASN A 408 29.52 -20.16 35.95
CA ASN A 408 28.46 -19.47 35.22
C ASN A 408 28.25 -18.04 35.73
N ALA A 409 28.18 -17.86 37.05
CA ALA A 409 28.03 -16.54 37.67
C ALA A 409 29.24 -15.63 37.38
N ARG A 410 30.45 -16.19 37.39
CA ARG A 410 31.69 -15.47 37.08
C ARG A 410 31.74 -15.00 35.63
N GLY A 411 31.24 -15.81 34.70
CA GLY A 411 31.06 -15.42 33.30
C GLY A 411 30.17 -14.19 33.15
N LEU A 412 29.01 -14.19 33.83
CA LEU A 412 28.08 -13.06 33.83
C LEU A 412 28.69 -11.81 34.51
N ALA A 413 29.30 -11.96 35.68
CA ALA A 413 29.92 -10.84 36.42
C ALA A 413 31.05 -10.17 35.63
N ASN A 414 31.85 -10.95 34.90
CA ASN A 414 32.96 -10.43 34.09
C ASN A 414 32.51 -9.56 32.91
N SER A 415 31.24 -9.63 32.52
CA SER A 415 30.64 -8.80 31.46
C SER A 415 30.13 -7.43 31.95
N LEU A 416 30.14 -7.18 33.27
CA LEU A 416 29.63 -5.95 33.88
C LEU A 416 30.68 -4.83 33.91
N LYS A 417 30.25 -3.61 34.28
CA LYS A 417 31.14 -2.46 34.51
C LYS A 417 32.08 -2.78 35.69
N ALA A 418 33.24 -2.13 35.70
CA ALA A 418 34.37 -2.47 36.59
C ALA A 418 34.00 -2.60 38.08
N THR A 419 33.21 -1.66 38.61
CA THR A 419 32.80 -1.67 40.03
C THR A 419 31.94 -2.88 40.37
N ASP A 420 30.85 -3.11 39.61
CA ASP A 420 29.93 -4.22 39.86
C ASP A 420 30.61 -5.58 39.63
N LYS A 421 31.42 -5.68 38.58
CA LYS A 421 32.26 -6.84 38.29
C LYS A 421 33.15 -7.18 39.48
N SER A 422 33.85 -6.19 40.04
CA SER A 422 34.74 -6.40 41.18
C SER A 422 33.97 -6.89 42.41
N ASN A 423 32.82 -6.27 42.71
CA ASN A 423 32.02 -6.62 43.89
C ASN A 423 31.46 -8.04 43.80
N LEU A 424 30.92 -8.44 42.65
CA LEU A 424 30.36 -9.79 42.47
C LEU A 424 31.45 -10.86 42.41
N ASN A 425 32.60 -10.59 41.78
CA ASN A 425 33.71 -11.54 41.77
C ASN A 425 34.31 -11.77 43.16
N ALA A 426 34.39 -10.74 44.00
CA ALA A 426 34.84 -10.91 45.38
C ALA A 426 33.96 -11.89 46.17
N ARG A 427 32.63 -11.78 46.05
CA ARG A 427 31.68 -12.76 46.63
C ARG A 427 31.91 -14.17 46.08
N LEU A 428 32.09 -14.29 44.77
CA LEU A 428 32.35 -15.59 44.14
C LEU A 428 33.67 -16.21 44.58
N ASP A 429 34.71 -15.42 44.85
CA ASP A 429 36.00 -15.90 45.35
C ASP A 429 35.88 -16.50 46.76
N GLU A 430 35.04 -15.94 47.63
CA GLU A 430 34.76 -16.50 48.96
C GLU A 430 34.03 -17.86 48.88
N ILE A 431 33.06 -17.98 47.96
CA ILE A 431 32.34 -19.24 47.71
C ILE A 431 33.31 -20.27 47.13
N GLN A 432 34.14 -19.87 46.17
CA GLN A 432 35.15 -20.73 45.56
C GLN A 432 36.07 -21.32 46.62
N LYS A 433 36.55 -20.48 47.56
CA LYS A 433 37.34 -20.94 48.70
C LYS A 433 36.59 -21.98 49.54
N THR A 434 35.30 -21.76 49.82
CA THR A 434 34.48 -22.71 50.57
C THR A 434 34.33 -24.06 49.86
N ILE A 435 34.21 -24.04 48.53
CA ILE A 435 34.15 -25.26 47.70
C ILE A 435 35.49 -25.99 47.77
N ASP A 436 36.60 -25.26 47.60
CA ASP A 436 37.94 -25.81 47.61
C ASP A 436 38.32 -26.40 48.98
N ASP A 437 37.90 -25.77 50.07
CA ASP A 437 38.14 -26.22 51.45
C ASP A 437 37.40 -27.54 51.78
N LYS A 438 36.30 -27.85 51.08
CA LYS A 438 35.52 -29.08 51.27
C LYS A 438 36.04 -30.29 50.48
N LYS A 439 36.93 -30.08 49.51
CA LYS A 439 37.46 -31.16 48.66
C LYS A 439 38.33 -32.10 49.49
N THR A 440 38.22 -33.40 49.27
CA THR A 440 39.18 -34.37 49.81
C THR A 440 40.55 -34.20 49.14
N GLU A 441 41.62 -34.71 49.74
CA GLU A 441 42.95 -34.64 49.12
C GLU A 441 43.01 -35.40 47.78
N GLU A 442 42.20 -36.44 47.62
CA GLU A 442 42.04 -37.18 46.36
C GLU A 442 41.34 -36.32 45.29
N GLU A 443 40.30 -35.56 45.66
CA GLU A 443 39.61 -34.62 44.77
C GLU A 443 40.51 -33.43 44.39
N LYS A 444 41.24 -32.85 45.35
CA LYS A 444 42.23 -31.79 45.10
C LYS A 444 43.33 -32.27 44.16
N GLN A 445 43.81 -33.50 44.34
CA GLN A 445 44.81 -34.09 43.47
C GLN A 445 44.24 -34.36 42.06
N ALA A 446 43.04 -34.92 41.95
CA ALA A 446 42.38 -35.16 40.66
C ALA A 446 42.13 -33.85 39.89
N GLU A 447 41.68 -32.79 40.57
CA GLU A 447 41.49 -31.47 39.97
C GLU A 447 42.82 -30.85 39.52
N TYR A 448 43.86 -30.97 40.34
CA TYR A 448 45.20 -30.52 39.95
C TYR A 448 45.70 -31.25 38.70
N GLN A 449 45.50 -32.56 38.62
CA GLN A 449 45.85 -33.35 37.43
C GLN A 449 45.05 -32.91 36.20
N ALA A 450 43.77 -32.57 36.35
CA ALA A 450 42.97 -32.01 35.26
C ALA A 450 43.47 -30.62 34.81
N LYS A 451 43.78 -29.72 35.75
CA LYS A 451 44.39 -28.40 35.45
C LYS A 451 45.72 -28.55 34.72
N LEU A 452 46.58 -29.47 35.19
CA LEU A 452 47.85 -29.79 34.55
C LEU A 452 47.64 -30.32 33.14
N GLN A 453 46.64 -31.19 32.91
CA GLN A 453 46.32 -31.71 31.59
C GLN A 453 45.83 -30.62 30.63
N VAL A 454 44.96 -29.71 31.08
CA VAL A 454 44.46 -28.59 30.27
C VAL A 454 45.60 -27.63 29.90
N ALA A 455 46.42 -27.25 30.87
CA ALA A 455 47.59 -26.41 30.61
C ALA A 455 48.57 -27.10 29.65
N THR A 456 48.82 -28.40 29.83
CA THR A 456 49.67 -29.19 28.93
C THR A 456 49.12 -29.20 27.50
N LYS A 457 47.82 -29.43 27.31
CA LYS A 457 47.18 -29.37 25.97
C LYS A 457 47.27 -27.99 25.34
N ALA A 458 47.14 -26.91 26.13
CA ALA A 458 47.30 -25.55 25.63
C ALA A 458 48.75 -25.28 25.18
N VAL A 459 49.73 -25.80 25.92
CA VAL A 459 51.16 -25.73 25.53
C VAL A 459 51.42 -26.53 24.25
N GLU A 460 50.90 -27.76 24.13
CA GLU A 460 51.00 -28.57 22.90
C GLU A 460 50.35 -27.88 21.70
N LYS A 461 49.21 -27.21 21.92
CA LYS A 461 48.57 -26.37 20.89
C LYS A 461 49.47 -25.20 20.48
N ALA A 462 50.09 -24.50 21.44
CA ALA A 462 51.01 -23.42 21.14
C ALA A 462 52.27 -23.91 20.39
N GLU A 463 52.82 -25.07 20.77
CA GLU A 463 53.96 -25.73 20.11
C GLU A 463 53.67 -26.09 18.65
N SER A 464 52.47 -26.61 18.39
CA SER A 464 52.03 -27.00 17.05
C SER A 464 51.61 -25.81 16.19
N SER A 465 50.84 -24.86 16.74
CA SER A 465 50.32 -23.70 15.99
C SER A 465 51.38 -22.63 15.75
N LYS A 466 52.31 -22.47 16.69
CA LYS A 466 53.33 -21.40 16.70
C LYS A 466 52.68 -20.01 16.51
N ASN A 467 51.53 -19.80 17.15
CA ASN A 467 50.79 -18.53 17.17
C ASN A 467 50.96 -17.83 18.52
N GLN A 468 51.15 -16.51 18.50
CA GLN A 468 51.31 -15.69 19.71
C GLN A 468 50.07 -15.77 20.62
N ALA A 469 48.86 -15.73 20.06
CA ALA A 469 47.64 -15.78 20.87
C ALA A 469 47.48 -17.11 21.61
N ASP A 470 47.93 -18.23 21.02
CA ASP A 470 47.91 -19.53 21.69
C ASP A 470 48.99 -19.60 22.79
N VAL A 471 50.16 -19.00 22.59
CA VAL A 471 51.18 -18.87 23.65
C VAL A 471 50.66 -18.03 24.82
N ASP A 472 50.02 -16.89 24.54
CA ASP A 472 49.51 -15.99 25.57
C ASP A 472 48.40 -16.66 26.39
N ASN A 473 47.47 -17.36 25.71
CA ASN A 473 46.44 -18.16 26.38
C ASN A 473 47.04 -19.31 27.20
N ALA A 474 48.05 -20.01 26.68
CA ALA A 474 48.71 -21.10 27.41
C ALA A 474 49.46 -20.59 28.66
N LYS A 475 50.12 -19.42 28.59
CA LYS A 475 50.80 -18.80 29.74
C LYS A 475 49.85 -18.49 30.89
N ILE A 476 48.64 -18.01 30.59
CA ILE A 476 47.61 -17.76 31.62
C ILE A 476 47.31 -19.04 32.39
N LEU A 477 47.11 -20.16 31.69
CA LEU A 477 46.81 -21.45 32.31
C LEU A 477 48.01 -22.01 33.09
N VAL A 478 49.22 -21.97 32.51
CA VAL A 478 50.44 -22.48 33.15
C VAL A 478 50.78 -21.73 34.45
N ASN A 479 50.56 -20.42 34.48
CA ASN A 479 50.84 -19.61 35.67
C ASN A 479 49.97 -19.97 36.88
N SER A 480 48.88 -20.71 36.69
CA SER A 480 48.02 -21.23 37.76
C SER A 480 48.47 -22.56 38.38
N LEU A 481 49.52 -23.20 37.86
CA LEU A 481 50.01 -24.51 38.32
C LEU A 481 50.99 -24.41 39.52
N LYS A 482 51.33 -25.55 40.14
CA LYS A 482 52.39 -25.63 41.18
C LYS A 482 53.76 -25.39 40.53
N ASP A 483 54.71 -24.90 41.32
CA ASP A 483 55.98 -24.36 40.84
C ASP A 483 56.79 -25.34 39.97
N THR A 484 56.79 -26.63 40.32
CA THR A 484 57.51 -27.65 39.53
C THR A 484 56.93 -27.81 38.12
N ASP A 485 55.60 -27.98 38.01
CA ASP A 485 54.95 -28.17 36.70
C ASP A 485 54.91 -26.88 35.88
N LYS A 486 54.71 -25.74 36.56
CA LYS A 486 54.77 -24.40 35.96
C LYS A 486 56.11 -24.14 35.30
N SER A 487 57.21 -24.42 36.01
CA SER A 487 58.56 -24.22 35.49
C SER A 487 58.81 -25.07 34.23
N ASN A 488 58.38 -26.34 34.25
CA ASN A 488 58.54 -27.25 33.13
C ASN A 488 57.75 -26.79 31.88
N LEU A 489 56.49 -26.39 32.05
CA LEU A 489 55.66 -25.95 30.94
C LEU A 489 56.04 -24.55 30.42
N ASN A 490 56.48 -23.64 31.28
CA ASN A 490 57.00 -22.34 30.85
C ASN A 490 58.29 -22.48 30.04
N ALA A 491 59.20 -23.38 30.42
CA ALA A 491 60.40 -23.65 29.63
C ALA A 491 60.06 -24.09 28.19
N ARG A 492 59.00 -24.92 28.02
CA ARG A 492 58.49 -25.30 26.70
C ARG A 492 57.93 -24.10 25.93
N LEU A 493 57.11 -23.27 26.57
CA LEU A 493 56.54 -22.06 25.95
C LEU A 493 57.60 -21.05 25.55
N ASP A 494 58.69 -20.93 26.31
CA ASP A 494 59.81 -20.04 25.99
C ASP A 494 60.54 -20.48 24.71
N GLU A 495 60.71 -21.79 24.49
CA GLU A 495 61.24 -22.31 23.23
C GLU A 495 60.31 -22.04 22.04
N VAL A 496 58.99 -22.17 22.23
CA VAL A 496 58.00 -21.78 21.21
C VAL A 496 58.07 -20.29 20.91
N GLN A 497 58.19 -19.45 21.94
CA GLN A 497 58.31 -18.00 21.80
C GLN A 497 59.56 -17.61 21.02
N LYS A 498 60.72 -18.21 21.34
CA LYS A 498 61.97 -18.04 20.58
C LYS A 498 61.78 -18.40 19.10
N ALA A 499 61.08 -19.48 18.80
CA ALA A 499 60.80 -19.89 17.43
C ALA A 499 59.88 -18.91 16.68
N ILE A 500 58.85 -18.37 17.34
CA ILE A 500 57.96 -17.34 16.80
C ILE A 500 58.75 -16.07 16.48
N ASP A 501 59.60 -15.62 17.40
CA ASP A 501 60.37 -14.40 17.24
C ASP A 501 61.44 -14.53 16.15
N ALA A 502 62.11 -15.68 16.05
CA ALA A 502 63.01 -16.00 14.96
C ALA A 502 62.29 -16.00 13.59
N LYS A 503 61.04 -16.49 13.53
CA LYS A 503 60.21 -16.46 12.31
C LYS A 503 59.80 -15.04 11.94
N LYS A 504 59.44 -14.19 12.92
CA LYS A 504 59.18 -12.76 12.72
C LYS A 504 60.42 -12.04 12.18
N GLN A 505 61.59 -12.29 12.76
CA GLN A 505 62.86 -11.71 12.29
C GLN A 505 63.23 -12.16 10.87
N LYS A 506 63.10 -13.46 10.54
CA LYS A 506 63.31 -13.97 9.16
C LYS A 506 62.31 -13.39 8.15
N LYS A 507 61.06 -13.17 8.55
CA LYS A 507 60.04 -12.53 7.68
C LYS A 507 60.37 -11.05 7.46
N LYS A 508 60.79 -10.34 8.51
CA LYS A 508 61.24 -8.94 8.46
C LYS A 508 62.50 -8.78 7.59
N SER A 509 63.49 -9.68 7.71
CA SER A 509 64.69 -9.66 6.87
C SER A 509 64.38 -9.98 5.40
N LYS A 510 63.51 -10.95 5.11
CA LYS A 510 63.02 -11.22 3.74
C LYS A 510 62.22 -10.06 3.14
N LEU A 511 61.40 -9.37 3.94
CA LEU A 511 60.65 -8.19 3.51
C LEU A 511 61.59 -7.02 3.20
N ASN A 512 62.58 -6.77 4.08
CA ASN A 512 63.60 -5.75 3.86
C ASN A 512 64.48 -6.05 2.64
N MET A 513 64.77 -7.33 2.36
CA MET A 513 65.48 -7.76 1.15
C MET A 513 64.62 -7.59 -0.11
N LYS A 514 63.32 -7.92 -0.06
CA LYS A 514 62.36 -7.65 -1.16
C LYS A 514 62.18 -6.15 -1.44
N LEU A 515 62.16 -5.30 -0.41
CA LEU A 515 62.12 -3.85 -0.59
C LEU A 515 63.41 -3.33 -1.23
N LYS A 516 64.58 -3.82 -0.81
CA LYS A 516 65.88 -3.46 -1.43
C LYS A 516 65.98 -3.84 -2.90
N PHE A 517 65.40 -4.97 -3.32
CA PHE A 517 65.36 -5.41 -4.73
C PHE A 517 64.30 -4.69 -5.58
N LYS A 518 63.38 -3.92 -4.98
CA LYS A 518 62.40 -3.08 -5.69
C LYS A 518 62.90 -1.63 -5.91
N LEU A 519 64.02 -1.27 -5.29
CA LEU A 519 64.66 0.06 -5.30
C LEU A 519 65.98 0.08 -6.10
N LEU A 520 66.37 -1.06 -6.68
CA LEU A 520 67.36 -1.24 -7.74
C LEU A 520 66.59 -1.62 -9.01
#